data_AF-A0A845UJB4-F1
#
_entry.id   AF-A0A845UJB4-F1
#
_cell.length_a   1.000
_cell.length_b   1.000
_cell.length_c   1.000
_cell.angle_alpha   90.00
_cell.angle_beta   90.00
_cell.angle_gamma   90.00
#
_symmetry.space_group_name_H-M   'P 1'
#
loop_
_entity.id
_entity.type
_entity.pdbx_description
1 polymer ?
#
loop_
_entity_poly.entity_id
_entity_poly.type
_entity_poly.pdbx_seq_one_letter_code
_entity_poly.pdbx_strand_id
1 'polypeptide(L)'
;MVAAIVICGFGYAEGGRLSRSLGSWQVICWAPVLSLPLMLPLAIVKLPSVGHTISGSAWVGLAYITLFSMLVGFFFWYWGLAQGGVTAGSQLQLLQPFFGLMLAALLLGEAVDLTMIATTVAVILCVAGTRRFA
;
A
#
# COMPACT_ATOMS: atom_id res chain seq x y z
N MET A 1 13.79 -8.22 -0.44
CA MET A 1 12.87 -7.38 -1.24
C MET A 1 12.14 -8.15 -2.34
N VAL A 2 12.80 -8.90 -3.22
CA VAL A 2 12.14 -9.61 -4.35
C VAL A 2 10.99 -10.52 -3.89
N ALA A 3 11.22 -11.37 -2.87
CA ALA A 3 10.17 -12.23 -2.34
C ALA A 3 8.96 -11.43 -1.82
N ALA A 4 9.18 -10.28 -1.18
CA ALA A 4 8.11 -9.42 -0.71
C ALA A 4 7.32 -8.83 -1.88
N ILE A 5 7.97 -8.41 -2.97
CA ILE A 5 7.30 -7.92 -4.18
C ILE A 5 6.40 -9.00 -4.78
N VAL A 6 6.90 -10.24 -4.89
CA VAL A 6 6.14 -11.37 -5.44
C VAL A 6 4.92 -11.68 -4.55
N ILE A 7 5.12 -11.78 -3.24
CA ILE A 7 4.05 -12.08 -2.28
C ILE A 7 2.99 -10.97 -2.27
N CYS A 8 3.40 -9.70 -2.23
CA CYS A 8 2.48 -8.57 -2.27
C CYS A 8 1.70 -8.51 -3.59
N GLY A 9 2.37 -8.71 -4.73
CA GLY A 9 1.71 -8.76 -6.03
C GLY A 9 0.67 -9.87 -6.11
N PHE A 10 1.01 -11.06 -5.61
CA PHE A 10 0.08 -12.19 -5.52
C PHE A 10 -1.10 -11.87 -4.58
N GLY A 11 -0.83 -11.26 -3.43
CA GLY A 11 -1.85 -10.82 -2.48
C GLY A 11 -2.85 -9.84 -3.09
N TYR A 12 -2.39 -8.87 -3.89
CA TYR A 12 -3.28 -7.95 -4.59
C TYR A 12 -4.11 -8.64 -5.68
N ALA A 13 -3.51 -9.55 -6.44
CA ALA A 13 -4.21 -10.29 -7.48
C ALA A 13 -5.32 -11.17 -6.87
N GLU A 14 -4.98 -11.94 -5.83
CA GLU A 14 -5.92 -12.80 -5.13
C GLU A 14 -6.99 -12.01 -4.36
N GLY A 15 -6.61 -10.92 -3.69
CA GLY A 15 -7.58 -10.08 -3.00
C GLY A 15 -8.57 -9.45 -3.99
N GLY A 16 -8.12 -9.03 -5.17
CA GLY A 16 -8.99 -8.52 -6.23
C GLY A 16 -9.96 -9.59 -6.75
N ARG A 17 -9.49 -10.83 -6.89
CA ARG A 17 -10.30 -11.99 -7.26
C ARG A 17 -11.33 -12.33 -6.18
N LEU A 18 -10.91 -12.44 -4.92
CA LEU A 18 -11.76 -12.72 -3.76
C LEU A 18 -12.81 -11.62 -3.53
N SER A 19 -12.49 -10.37 -3.85
CA SER A 19 -13.43 -9.25 -3.70
C SER A 19 -14.66 -9.40 -4.60
N ARG A 20 -14.60 -10.20 -5.67
CA ARG A 20 -15.77 -10.50 -6.52
C ARG A 20 -16.72 -11.52 -5.90
N SER A 21 -16.24 -12.42 -5.04
CA SER A 21 -17.06 -13.47 -4.42
C SER A 21 -17.44 -13.16 -2.97
N LEU A 22 -16.52 -12.62 -2.19
CA LEU A 22 -16.70 -12.27 -0.77
C LEU A 22 -17.03 -10.79 -0.55
N GLY A 23 -16.90 -9.94 -1.58
CA GLY A 23 -17.04 -8.49 -1.40
C GLY A 23 -15.80 -7.83 -0.78
N SER A 24 -15.47 -6.64 -1.29
CA SER A 24 -14.23 -5.92 -0.98
C SER A 24 -14.03 -5.61 0.50
N TRP A 25 -15.12 -5.29 1.20
CA TRP A 25 -15.06 -4.95 2.62
C TRP A 25 -14.69 -6.17 3.49
N GLN A 26 -15.20 -7.36 3.13
CA GLN A 26 -14.89 -8.59 3.87
C GLN A 26 -13.43 -8.99 3.66
N VAL A 27 -12.93 -8.89 2.43
CA VAL A 27 -11.52 -9.21 2.12
C VAL A 27 -10.57 -8.36 2.97
N ILE A 28 -10.85 -7.05 3.09
CA ILE A 28 -10.03 -6.15 3.90
C ILE A 28 -10.20 -6.36 5.40
N CYS A 29 -11.40 -6.67 5.89
CA CYS A 29 -11.59 -6.94 7.32
C CYS A 29 -10.98 -8.28 7.74
N TRP A 30 -10.98 -9.30 6.88
CA TRP A 30 -10.40 -10.59 7.18
C TRP A 30 -8.88 -10.60 7.17
N ALA A 31 -8.24 -9.80 6.31
CA ALA A 31 -6.77 -9.70 6.26
C ALA A 31 -6.12 -9.40 7.63
N PRO A 32 -6.50 -8.35 8.39
CA PRO A 32 -5.94 -8.06 9.70
C PRO A 32 -6.28 -9.14 10.71
N VAL A 33 -7.51 -9.68 10.70
CA VAL A 33 -7.94 -10.76 11.62
C VAL A 33 -7.06 -12.00 11.45
N LEU A 34 -6.77 -12.40 10.21
CA LEU A 34 -5.89 -13.54 9.93
C LEU A 34 -4.41 -13.24 10.24
N SER A 35 -3.97 -11.99 10.10
CA SER A 35 -2.60 -11.60 10.43
C SER A 35 -2.35 -11.39 11.93
N LEU A 36 -3.42 -11.14 12.71
CA LEU A 36 -3.35 -10.79 14.13
C LEU A 36 -2.57 -11.82 14.97
N PRO A 37 -2.76 -13.14 14.82
CA PRO A 37 -2.06 -14.14 15.63
C PRO A 37 -0.54 -14.10 15.46
N LEU A 38 -0.05 -13.65 14.29
CA LEU A 38 1.38 -13.50 14.02
C LEU A 38 1.88 -12.10 14.40
N MET A 39 1.11 -11.07 14.07
CA MET A 39 1.50 -9.67 14.28
C MET A 39 1.49 -9.27 15.75
N LEU A 40 0.56 -9.79 16.55
CA LEU A 40 0.45 -9.43 17.97
C LEU A 40 1.67 -9.90 18.80
N PRO A 41 2.14 -11.16 18.73
CA PRO A 41 3.36 -11.56 19.41
C PRO A 41 4.59 -10.76 18.95
N LEU A 42 4.72 -10.50 17.65
CA LEU A 42 5.81 -9.71 17.10
C LEU A 42 5.79 -8.27 17.65
N ALA A 43 4.62 -7.66 17.77
CA ALA A 43 4.45 -6.33 18.36
C ALA A 43 4.87 -6.31 19.84
N ILE A 44 4.54 -7.35 20.61
CA ILE A 44 4.94 -7.48 22.02
C ILE A 44 6.46 -7.64 22.15
N VAL A 45 7.08 -8.50 21.32
CA VAL A 45 8.53 -8.73 21.34
C VAL A 45 9.32 -7.48 20.92
N LYS A 46 8.74 -6.64 20.05
CA LYS A 46 9.33 -5.38 19.60
C LYS A 46 8.94 -4.18 20.47
N LEU A 47 8.18 -4.39 21.53
CA LEU A 47 7.79 -3.32 22.43
C LEU A 47 9.04 -2.76 23.15
N PRO A 48 9.25 -1.43 23.17
CA PRO A 48 10.41 -0.85 23.84
C PRO A 48 10.39 -1.15 25.34
N SER A 49 11.50 -1.66 25.88
CA SER A 49 11.66 -1.87 27.31
C SER A 49 11.92 -0.53 28.01
N VAL A 50 10.87 0.03 28.62
CA VAL A 50 10.89 1.15 29.58
C VAL A 50 11.01 2.57 28.97
N GLY A 51 10.13 3.49 29.40
CA GLY A 51 10.37 4.94 29.41
C GLY A 51 9.88 5.77 28.22
N HIS A 52 9.37 5.16 27.13
CA HIS A 52 8.87 5.93 25.99
C HIS A 52 7.37 6.21 26.13
N THR A 53 7.04 7.44 26.53
CA THR A 53 5.68 7.97 26.39
C THR A 53 5.37 8.13 24.90
N ILE A 54 4.49 7.27 24.38
CA ILE A 54 3.98 7.41 23.02
C ILE A 54 3.15 8.70 22.97
N SER A 55 3.53 9.63 22.10
CA SER A 55 2.84 10.92 22.00
C SER A 55 1.37 10.73 21.57
N GLY A 56 0.50 11.64 22.00
CA GLY A 56 -0.90 11.65 21.55
C GLY A 56 -1.03 11.76 20.02
N SER A 57 -0.12 12.49 19.37
CA SER A 57 -0.08 12.59 17.91
C SER A 57 0.25 11.27 17.22
N ALA A 58 1.08 10.42 17.81
CA ALA A 58 1.37 9.09 17.26
C ALA A 58 0.13 8.19 17.28
N TRP A 59 -0.66 8.24 18.36
CA TRP A 59 -1.93 7.52 18.45
C TRP A 59 -2.96 8.01 17.43
N VAL A 60 -3.07 9.34 17.26
CA VAL A 60 -3.95 9.93 16.24
C VAL A 60 -3.49 9.53 14.83
N GLY A 61 -2.19 9.55 14.56
CA GLY A 61 -1.61 9.09 13.29
C GLY A 61 -1.91 7.61 13.02
N LEU A 62 -1.78 6.75 14.04
CA LEU A 62 -2.12 5.34 13.94
C LEU A 62 -3.61 5.13 13.62
N ALA A 63 -4.50 5.86 14.31
CA ALA A 63 -5.93 5.81 14.05
C ALA A 63 -6.27 6.28 12.62
N TYR A 64 -5.64 7.36 12.17
CA TYR A 64 -5.83 7.88 10.82
C TYR A 64 -5.38 6.89 9.74
N ILE A 65 -4.15 6.37 9.85
CA ILE A 65 -3.61 5.41 8.88
C ILE A 65 -4.44 4.14 8.86
N THR A 66 -4.90 3.65 10.02
CA THR A 66 -5.67 2.39 10.08
C THR A 66 -7.09 2.57 9.53
N LEU A 67 -7.81 3.60 9.94
CA LEU A 67 -9.23 3.76 9.60
C LEU A 67 -9.43 4.36 8.21
N PHE A 68 -8.74 5.45 7.89
CA PHE A 68 -8.98 6.17 6.65
C PHE A 68 -8.12 5.62 5.51
N SER A 69 -6.81 5.51 5.72
CA SER A 69 -5.89 5.09 4.66
C SER A 69 -6.02 3.59 4.36
N MET A 70 -5.93 2.75 5.39
CA MET A 70 -5.94 1.29 5.21
C MET A 70 -7.35 0.73 5.07
N LEU A 71 -8.28 1.00 5.99
CA LEU A 71 -9.61 0.39 5.93
C LEU A 71 -10.48 1.00 4.80
N VAL A 72 -10.82 2.28 4.90
CA VAL A 72 -11.71 2.95 3.93
C VAL A 72 -11.06 3.01 2.55
N GLY A 73 -9.80 3.43 2.48
CA GLY A 73 -9.05 3.50 1.21
C GLY A 73 -9.00 2.15 0.49
N PHE A 74 -8.73 1.06 1.22
CA PHE A 74 -8.67 -0.25 0.56
C PHE A 74 -10.05 -0.85 0.24
N PHE A 75 -11.12 -0.47 0.94
CA PHE A 75 -12.47 -0.87 0.51
C PHE A 75 -12.72 -0.40 -0.92
N PHE A 76 -12.47 0.88 -1.20
CA PHE A 76 -12.59 1.43 -2.55
C PHE A 76 -11.57 0.85 -3.52
N TRP A 77 -10.34 0.62 -3.08
CA TRP A 77 -9.31 0.01 -3.91
C TRP A 77 -9.72 -1.38 -4.39
N TYR A 78 -10.06 -2.29 -3.47
CA TYR A 78 -10.45 -3.66 -3.81
C TYR A 78 -11.77 -3.70 -4.59
N TRP A 79 -12.69 -2.78 -4.33
CA TRP A 79 -13.88 -2.60 -5.16
C TRP A 79 -13.55 -2.14 -6.58
N GLY A 80 -12.59 -1.21 -6.72
CA GLY A 80 -12.05 -0.79 -8.02
C GLY A 80 -11.36 -1.94 -8.75
N LEU A 81 -10.56 -2.76 -8.04
CA LEU A 81 -9.92 -3.95 -8.61
C LEU A 81 -10.94 -5.01 -9.04
N ALA A 82 -12.01 -5.21 -8.25
CA ALA A 82 -13.05 -6.17 -8.56
C ALA A 82 -13.74 -5.83 -9.90
N GLN A 83 -14.02 -4.54 -10.14
CA GLN A 83 -14.69 -4.06 -11.35
C GLN A 83 -13.75 -3.82 -12.54
N GLY A 84 -12.69 -3.04 -12.34
CA GLY A 84 -11.73 -2.64 -13.39
C GLY A 84 -10.65 -3.67 -13.67
N GLY A 85 -10.55 -4.72 -12.84
CA GLY A 85 -9.53 -5.74 -12.95
C GLY A 85 -8.18 -5.33 -12.38
N VAL A 86 -7.39 -6.33 -11.98
CA VAL A 86 -6.07 -6.14 -11.35
C VAL A 86 -5.09 -5.44 -12.29
N THR A 87 -5.18 -5.70 -13.59
CA THR A 87 -4.34 -5.08 -14.62
C THR A 87 -4.54 -3.58 -14.75
N ALA A 88 -5.76 -3.05 -14.57
CA ALA A 88 -6.01 -1.62 -14.58
C ALA A 88 -5.52 -0.96 -13.28
N GLY A 89 -5.75 -1.63 -12.14
CA GLY A 89 -5.22 -1.18 -10.84
C GLY A 89 -3.70 -1.03 -10.83
N SER A 90 -2.96 -1.98 -11.43
CA SER A 90 -1.50 -1.88 -11.52
C SER A 90 -1.02 -0.66 -12.32
N GLN A 91 -1.82 -0.17 -13.28
CA GLN A 91 -1.48 1.05 -14.04
C GLN A 91 -1.69 2.32 -13.26
N LEU A 92 -2.79 2.41 -12.50
CA LEU A 92 -3.00 3.53 -11.58
C LEU A 92 -1.84 3.62 -10.58
N GLN A 93 -1.30 2.46 -10.16
CA GLN A 93 -0.18 2.43 -9.24
C GLN A 93 1.14 2.93 -9.83
N LEU A 94 1.30 2.92 -11.17
CA LEU A 94 2.46 3.56 -11.82
C LEU A 94 2.44 5.09 -11.71
N LEU A 95 1.29 5.69 -11.40
CA LEU A 95 1.20 7.12 -11.11
C LEU A 95 1.57 7.46 -9.67
N GLN A 96 1.54 6.48 -8.77
CA GLN A 96 1.79 6.67 -7.33
C GLN A 96 3.16 7.34 -7.05
N PRO A 97 4.28 6.97 -7.72
CA PRO A 97 5.55 7.64 -7.49
C PRO A 97 5.54 9.15 -7.80
N PHE A 98 4.84 9.58 -8.85
CA PHE A 98 4.75 11.00 -9.20
C PHE A 98 3.95 11.78 -8.18
N PHE A 99 2.76 11.26 -7.82
CA PHE A 99 1.95 11.89 -6.80
C PHE A 99 2.68 11.88 -5.44
N GLY A 100 3.43 10.82 -5.14
CA GLY A 100 4.29 10.77 -3.95
C GLY A 100 5.33 11.88 -3.91
N LEU A 101 6.12 12.03 -4.97
CA LEU A 101 7.13 13.11 -5.07
C LEU A 101 6.48 14.50 -5.06
N MET A 102 5.38 14.68 -5.79
CA MET A 102 4.65 15.94 -5.85
C MET A 102 4.08 16.32 -4.48
N LEU A 103 3.46 15.38 -3.77
CA LEU A 103 2.92 15.63 -2.43
C LEU A 103 4.04 15.85 -1.40
N ALA A 104 5.18 15.17 -1.52
CA ALA A 104 6.34 15.43 -0.67
C ALA A 104 6.86 16.86 -0.85
N ALA A 105 6.97 17.34 -2.10
CA ALA A 105 7.34 18.73 -2.37
C ALA A 105 6.32 19.73 -1.83
N LEU A 106 5.03 19.50 -2.08
CA LEU A 106 3.97 20.47 -1.78
C LEU A 106 3.58 20.50 -0.30
N LEU A 107 3.53 19.34 0.37
CA LEU A 107 3.05 19.24 1.76
C LEU A 107 4.19 19.21 2.77
N LEU A 108 5.31 18.56 2.44
CA LEU A 108 6.45 18.40 3.35
C LEU A 108 7.58 19.39 3.03
N GLY A 109 7.52 20.10 1.90
CA GLY A 109 8.56 21.03 1.47
C GLY A 109 9.86 20.35 1.06
N GLU A 110 9.82 19.06 0.74
CA GLU A 110 11.01 18.30 0.39
C GLU A 110 11.54 18.67 -1.02
N ALA A 111 12.86 18.74 -1.16
CA ALA A 111 13.49 19.01 -2.44
C ALA A 111 13.40 17.78 -3.34
N VAL A 112 12.64 17.88 -4.43
CA VAL A 112 12.58 16.85 -5.47
C VAL A 112 13.75 17.05 -6.43
N ASP A 113 14.77 16.20 -6.28
CA ASP A 113 15.93 16.22 -7.15
C ASP A 113 15.59 15.65 -8.54
N LEU A 114 16.30 16.14 -9.56
CA LEU A 114 16.15 15.69 -10.94
C LEU A 114 16.44 14.19 -11.08
N THR A 115 17.34 13.64 -10.25
CA THR A 115 17.64 12.21 -10.23
C THR A 115 16.46 11.35 -9.79
N MET A 116 15.62 11.85 -8.86
CA MET A 116 14.40 11.15 -8.43
C MET A 116 13.40 11.06 -9.57
N ILE A 117 13.18 12.18 -10.26
CA ILE A 117 12.30 12.25 -11.43
C ILE A 117 12.80 11.31 -12.54
N ALA A 118 14.10 11.38 -12.86
CA ALA A 118 14.71 10.54 -13.88
C ALA A 118 14.57 9.05 -13.56
N THR A 119 14.77 8.66 -12.30
CA THR A 119 14.61 7.28 -11.84
C THR A 119 13.17 6.81 -11.95
N THR A 120 12.19 7.63 -11.54
CA THR A 120 10.76 7.33 -11.68
C THR A 120 10.40 7.11 -13.15
N VAL A 121 10.83 8.00 -14.06
CA VAL A 121 10.60 7.87 -15.50
C VAL A 121 11.24 6.59 -16.04
N ALA A 122 12.49 6.28 -15.67
CA ALA A 122 13.17 5.06 -16.10
C ALA A 122 12.43 3.78 -15.67
N VAL A 123 11.95 3.72 -14.42
CA VAL A 123 11.17 2.58 -13.93
C VAL A 123 9.88 2.41 -14.74
N ILE A 124 9.20 3.50 -15.08
CA ILE A 124 7.97 3.44 -15.89
C ILE A 124 8.27 2.97 -17.30
N LEU A 125 9.34 3.44 -17.93
CA LEU A 125 9.74 2.97 -19.26
C LEU A 125 10.06 1.46 -19.24
N CYS A 126 10.71 0.97 -18.19
CA CYS A 126 10.92 -0.46 -18.00
C CYS A 126 9.60 -1.22 -17.88
N VAL A 127 8.66 -0.75 -17.06
CA VAL A 127 7.34 -1.40 -16.91
C VAL A 127 6.51 -1.32 -18.20
N ALA A 128 6.52 -0.18 -18.88
CA ALA A 128 5.83 -0.04 -20.17
C ALA A 128 6.43 -0.98 -21.23
N GLY A 129 7.76 -1.13 -21.24
CA GLY A 129 8.47 -2.08 -22.11
C GLY A 129 8.09 -3.53 -21.83
N THR A 130 7.95 -3.94 -20.56
CA THR A 130 7.56 -5.32 -20.22
C THR A 130 6.10 -5.62 -20.54
N ARG A 131 5.20 -4.63 -20.45
CA ARG A 131 3.79 -4.80 -20.88
C ARG A 131 3.63 -5.13 -22.35
N ARG A 132 4.62 -4.81 -23.19
CA ARG A 132 4.59 -5.18 -24.62
C ARG A 132 4.81 -6.68 -24.84
N PHE A 133 5.34 -7.39 -23.84
CA PHE A 133 5.68 -8.82 -23.92
C PHE A 133 4.79 -9.71 -23.01
N ALA A 134 3.81 -9.12 -22.32
CA ALA A 134 2.86 -9.81 -21.43
C ALA A 134 1.46 -9.78 -22.01
#